data_AF-A0A2D8MXH3-F1
#
_entry.id   AF-A0A2D8MXH3-F1
#
_cell.length_a   1.000
_cell.length_b   1.000
_cell.length_c   1.000
_cell.angle_alpha   90.00
_cell.angle_beta   90.00
_cell.angle_gamma   90.00
#
_symmetry.space_group_name_H-M   'P 1'
#
loop_
_entity.id
_entity.type
_entity.pdbx_description
1 polymer ?
#
loop_
_entity_poly.entity_id
_entity_poly.type
_entity_poly.pdbx_seq_one_letter_code
_entity_poly.pdbx_strand_id
1 'polypeptide(L)'
;MLALSASSPFWEGKDTGLASCRSKVFETLPTAGLPYRHENWKEFEQLVSALIRSEGIESIREIWWDVRPHPGFGTVEVRVCDAMPTLGETLAVAALVQALIVYLQERIDEGPTPPILHPRIVTENKWRAARYSMEGSTIVDETGAQRPIAETMEQLLVDLAPVFERLGSRAQVPMLQRMIREPPSYARQRRVFEQAGGTEAVVDALIFEGESGRPGEA
;
A
#
# COMPACT_ATOMS: atom_id res chain seq x y z
N MET A 1 4.22 -0.82 -0.37
CA MET A 1 2.84 -0.86 -0.91
C MET A 1 2.23 0.53 -1.05
N LEU A 2 1.81 1.22 0.02
CA LEU A 2 1.15 2.53 -0.07
C LEU A 2 1.91 3.55 -0.92
N ALA A 3 3.20 3.73 -0.63
CA ALA A 3 4.07 4.64 -1.38
C ALA A 3 4.11 4.29 -2.88
N LEU A 4 4.20 2.99 -3.22
CA LEU A 4 4.32 2.50 -4.60
C LEU A 4 3.01 2.70 -5.39
N SER A 5 1.87 2.53 -4.74
CA SER A 5 0.55 2.67 -5.36
C SER A 5 -0.03 4.08 -5.30
N ALA A 6 0.69 5.07 -4.77
CA ALA A 6 0.13 6.39 -4.47
C ALA A 6 -0.40 7.10 -5.73
N SER A 7 -1.71 7.37 -5.75
CA SER A 7 -2.44 7.77 -6.95
C SER A 7 -3.63 8.71 -6.65
N SER A 8 -3.68 9.31 -5.45
CA SER A 8 -4.77 10.20 -5.07
C SER A 8 -4.24 11.48 -4.40
N PRO A 9 -3.70 12.45 -5.16
CA PRO A 9 -3.21 13.71 -4.60
C PRO A 9 -4.32 14.75 -4.34
N PHE A 10 -5.47 14.63 -5.01
CA PHE A 10 -6.55 15.62 -4.97
C PHE A 10 -7.74 15.19 -4.09
N TRP A 11 -8.35 16.16 -3.41
CA TRP A 11 -9.64 16.02 -2.72
C TRP A 11 -10.51 17.25 -2.99
N GLU A 12 -11.76 17.06 -3.41
CA GLU A 12 -12.69 18.15 -3.78
C GLU A 12 -12.06 19.19 -4.74
N GLY A 13 -11.34 18.71 -5.75
CA GLY A 13 -10.71 19.56 -6.76
C GLY A 13 -9.44 20.28 -6.31
N LYS A 14 -8.95 20.05 -5.08
CA LYS A 14 -7.78 20.72 -4.52
C LYS A 14 -6.65 19.74 -4.27
N ASP A 15 -5.42 20.16 -4.57
CA ASP A 15 -4.24 19.41 -4.18
C ASP A 15 -4.12 19.41 -2.66
N THR A 16 -4.07 18.21 -2.07
CA THR A 16 -3.99 18.02 -0.62
C THR A 16 -2.56 18.16 -0.08
N GLY A 17 -1.57 18.18 -0.97
CA GLY A 17 -0.16 18.02 -0.62
C GLY A 17 0.24 16.59 -0.28
N LEU A 18 -0.70 15.63 -0.20
CA LEU A 18 -0.41 14.22 0.00
C LEU A 18 -0.18 13.52 -1.35
N ALA A 19 0.61 12.43 -1.36
CA ALA A 19 0.68 11.53 -2.51
C ALA A 19 -0.54 10.58 -2.54
N SER A 20 -1.02 10.19 -1.36
CA SER A 20 -2.24 9.41 -1.15
C SER A 20 -3.12 10.05 -0.08
N CYS A 21 -4.03 10.93 -0.48
CA CYS A 21 -5.05 11.47 0.40
C CYS A 21 -6.12 10.44 0.79
N ARG A 22 -6.40 9.44 -0.09
CA ARG A 22 -7.34 8.34 0.18
C ARG A 22 -7.04 7.70 1.53
N SER A 23 -5.77 7.38 1.79
CA SER A 23 -5.36 6.72 3.04
C SER A 23 -5.73 7.53 4.30
N LYS A 24 -5.76 8.87 4.20
CA LYS A 24 -6.10 9.78 5.31
C LYS A 24 -7.58 10.05 5.43
N VAL A 25 -8.30 10.13 4.31
CA VAL A 25 -9.77 10.19 4.33
C VAL A 25 -10.33 8.93 5.00
N PHE A 26 -9.78 7.76 4.66
CA PHE A 26 -10.24 6.49 5.24
C PHE A 26 -10.01 6.39 6.75
N GLU A 27 -8.91 6.96 7.26
CA GLU A 27 -8.59 7.01 8.70
C GLU A 27 -9.61 7.82 9.54
N THR A 28 -10.55 8.53 8.92
CA THR A 28 -11.67 9.17 9.65
C THR A 28 -12.73 8.17 10.13
N LEU A 29 -12.73 6.95 9.58
CA LEU A 29 -13.65 5.89 9.97
C LEU A 29 -13.17 5.20 11.27
N PRO A 30 -14.08 4.83 12.18
CA PRO A 30 -13.74 4.42 13.55
C PRO A 30 -12.89 3.15 13.66
N THR A 31 -12.92 2.28 12.66
CA THR A 31 -12.17 1.01 12.63
C THR A 31 -11.15 0.96 11.49
N ALA A 32 -10.80 2.13 10.92
CA ALA A 32 -9.83 2.22 9.84
C ALA A 32 -8.40 2.43 10.34
N GLY A 33 -7.44 2.03 9.50
CA GLY A 33 -6.01 2.23 9.75
C GLY A 33 -5.25 0.93 9.92
N LEU A 34 -4.13 0.99 10.64
CA LEU A 34 -3.28 -0.17 10.83
C LEU A 34 -3.98 -1.23 11.70
N PRO A 35 -3.83 -2.53 11.39
CA PRO A 35 -4.34 -3.59 12.25
C PRO A 35 -3.61 -3.57 13.60
N TYR A 36 -4.30 -4.04 14.64
CA TYR A 36 -3.68 -4.27 15.94
C TYR A 36 -2.88 -5.56 15.94
N ARG A 37 -1.88 -5.63 16.81
CA ARG A 37 -1.11 -6.85 17.01
C ARG A 37 -1.95 -7.88 17.75
N HIS A 38 -1.90 -9.11 17.26
CA HIS A 38 -2.50 -10.29 17.86
C HIS A 38 -1.42 -11.38 17.93
N GLU A 39 -1.32 -12.08 19.06
CA GLU A 39 -0.38 -13.20 19.21
C GLU A 39 -0.85 -14.43 18.45
N ASN A 40 -2.17 -14.59 18.28
CA ASN A 40 -2.77 -15.75 17.63
C ASN A 40 -4.20 -15.46 17.16
N TRP A 41 -4.77 -16.43 16.43
CA TRP A 41 -6.13 -16.35 15.90
C TRP A 41 -7.21 -16.16 16.97
N LYS A 42 -7.04 -16.80 18.14
CA LYS A 42 -8.02 -16.73 19.23
C LYS A 42 -8.14 -15.32 19.81
N GLU A 43 -7.05 -14.58 19.92
CA GLU A 43 -7.09 -13.17 20.34
C GLU A 43 -7.86 -12.30 19.34
N PHE A 44 -7.64 -12.54 18.04
CA PHE A 44 -8.39 -11.86 16.99
C PHE A 44 -9.90 -12.18 17.07
N GLU A 45 -10.27 -13.45 17.22
CA GLU A 45 -11.68 -13.87 17.39
C GLU A 45 -12.32 -13.24 18.63
N GLN A 46 -11.58 -13.15 19.73
CA GLN A 46 -12.04 -12.50 20.96
C GLN A 46 -12.31 -11.02 20.77
N LEU A 47 -11.41 -10.29 20.09
CA LEU A 47 -11.61 -8.88 19.76
C LEU A 47 -12.86 -8.69 18.88
N VAL A 48 -12.95 -9.42 17.78
CA VAL A 48 -14.09 -9.32 16.84
C VAL A 48 -15.40 -9.64 17.56
N SER A 49 -15.41 -10.70 18.38
CA SER A 49 -16.60 -11.09 19.15
C SER A 49 -16.98 -10.04 20.19
N ALA A 50 -16.00 -9.37 20.81
CA ALA A 50 -16.27 -8.28 21.75
C ALA A 50 -16.91 -7.08 21.05
N LEU A 51 -16.36 -6.68 19.89
CA LEU A 51 -16.89 -5.55 19.09
C LEU A 51 -18.31 -5.81 18.58
N ILE A 52 -18.62 -7.04 18.18
CA ILE A 52 -19.98 -7.42 17.75
C ILE A 52 -20.94 -7.42 18.95
N ARG A 53 -20.55 -8.04 20.08
CA ARG A 53 -21.40 -8.09 21.28
C ARG A 53 -21.67 -6.71 21.89
N SER A 54 -20.74 -5.78 21.73
CA SER A 54 -20.91 -4.40 22.18
C SER A 54 -21.64 -3.52 21.16
N GLU A 55 -22.15 -4.08 20.06
CA GLU A 55 -22.81 -3.36 18.97
C GLU A 55 -21.92 -2.27 18.33
N GLY A 56 -20.59 -2.42 18.43
CA GLY A 56 -19.63 -1.51 17.82
C GLY A 56 -19.44 -1.75 16.32
N ILE A 57 -19.68 -2.98 15.86
CA ILE A 57 -19.75 -3.39 14.46
C ILE A 57 -20.85 -4.46 14.32
N GLU A 58 -21.52 -4.54 13.17
CA GLU A 58 -22.45 -5.66 12.90
C GLU A 58 -21.70 -6.91 12.44
N SER A 59 -20.58 -6.71 11.73
CA SER A 59 -19.76 -7.81 11.24
C SER A 59 -18.28 -7.43 11.07
N ILE A 60 -17.44 -8.45 10.89
CA ILE A 60 -16.01 -8.29 10.52
C ILE A 60 -15.81 -7.43 9.26
N ARG A 61 -16.83 -7.29 8.40
CA ARG A 61 -16.74 -6.48 7.17
C ARG A 61 -16.56 -5.00 7.47
N GLU A 62 -17.00 -4.55 8.65
CA GLU A 62 -16.84 -3.18 9.15
C GLU A 62 -15.50 -2.96 9.86
N ILE A 63 -14.59 -3.94 9.86
CA ILE A 63 -13.19 -3.69 10.22
C ILE A 63 -12.47 -3.15 8.98
N TRP A 64 -12.18 -1.85 8.99
CA TRP A 64 -11.59 -1.11 7.86
C TRP A 64 -10.05 -1.05 7.90
N TRP A 65 -9.41 -2.08 8.45
CA TRP A 65 -7.95 -2.14 8.54
C TRP A 65 -7.27 -2.21 7.16
N ASP A 66 -6.06 -1.64 7.10
CA ASP A 66 -5.19 -1.64 5.91
C ASP A 66 -4.80 -3.05 5.47
N VAL A 67 -4.74 -4.00 6.42
CA VAL A 67 -4.58 -5.44 6.19
C VAL A 67 -5.49 -6.16 7.17
N ARG A 68 -6.29 -7.13 6.70
CA ARG A 68 -7.19 -7.89 7.60
C ARG A 68 -7.39 -9.33 7.16
N PRO A 69 -7.64 -10.26 8.09
CA PRO A 69 -8.17 -11.57 7.75
C PRO A 69 -9.61 -11.48 7.20
N HIS A 70 -9.94 -12.35 6.25
CA HIS A 70 -11.31 -12.57 5.77
C HIS A 70 -11.71 -14.05 5.98
N PRO A 71 -12.35 -14.39 7.13
CA PRO A 71 -12.64 -15.77 7.49
C PRO A 71 -13.51 -16.52 6.48
N GLY A 72 -14.46 -15.82 5.83
CA GLY A 72 -15.34 -16.44 4.83
C GLY A 72 -14.64 -16.96 3.58
N PHE A 73 -13.41 -16.50 3.30
CA PHE A 73 -12.60 -16.94 2.17
C PHE A 73 -11.29 -17.62 2.60
N GLY A 74 -10.94 -17.58 3.89
CA GLY A 74 -9.65 -18.05 4.38
C GLY A 74 -8.46 -17.23 3.84
N THR A 75 -8.66 -15.93 3.59
CA THR A 75 -7.64 -15.05 2.98
C THR A 75 -7.18 -13.95 3.94
N VAL A 76 -6.04 -13.35 3.61
CA VAL A 76 -5.60 -12.05 4.17
C VAL A 76 -5.72 -11.00 3.07
N GLU A 77 -6.52 -9.96 3.31
CA GLU A 77 -6.78 -8.88 2.36
C GLU A 77 -5.83 -7.72 2.61
N VAL A 78 -5.01 -7.36 1.62
CA VAL A 78 -4.17 -6.15 1.64
C VAL A 78 -4.92 -5.00 0.97
N ARG A 79 -5.28 -3.97 1.74
CA ARG A 79 -6.23 -2.91 1.35
C ARG A 79 -5.65 -1.49 1.41
N VAL A 80 -4.35 -1.40 1.66
CA VAL A 80 -3.65 -0.13 1.82
C VAL A 80 -3.53 0.67 0.52
N CYS A 81 -3.50 -0.01 -0.64
CA CYS A 81 -3.21 0.62 -1.93
C CYS A 81 -4.31 1.55 -2.43
N ASP A 82 -3.91 2.61 -3.16
CA ASP A 82 -4.83 3.36 -4.01
C ASP A 82 -5.09 2.59 -5.31
N ALA A 83 -6.11 3.00 -6.06
CA ALA A 83 -6.32 2.52 -7.41
C ALA A 83 -5.22 3.06 -8.33
N MET A 84 -4.54 2.17 -9.06
CA MET A 84 -3.52 2.55 -10.03
C MET A 84 -4.15 2.74 -11.42
N PRO A 85 -3.66 3.71 -12.21
CA PRO A 85 -4.27 4.03 -13.51
C PRO A 85 -4.20 2.88 -14.51
N THR A 86 -3.12 2.08 -14.50
CA THR A 86 -2.93 1.01 -15.48
C THR A 86 -3.15 -0.38 -14.90
N LEU A 87 -3.63 -1.31 -15.74
CA LEU A 87 -3.69 -2.73 -15.38
C LEU A 87 -2.30 -3.31 -15.10
N GLY A 88 -1.27 -2.84 -15.81
CA GLY A 88 0.12 -3.28 -15.61
C GLY A 88 0.64 -2.96 -14.21
N GLU A 89 0.45 -1.73 -13.73
CA GLU A 89 0.81 -1.34 -12.36
C GLU A 89 0.03 -2.17 -11.32
N THR A 90 -1.26 -2.41 -11.58
CA THR A 90 -2.13 -3.22 -10.70
C THR A 90 -1.65 -4.66 -10.58
N LEU A 91 -1.36 -5.32 -11.71
CA LEU A 91 -0.83 -6.69 -11.75
C LEU A 91 0.54 -6.78 -11.08
N ALA A 92 1.39 -5.77 -11.27
CA ALA A 92 2.70 -5.71 -10.66
C ALA A 92 2.62 -5.65 -9.13
N VAL A 93 1.77 -4.77 -8.61
CA VAL A 93 1.48 -4.65 -7.17
C VAL A 93 0.84 -5.92 -6.61
N ALA A 94 -0.07 -6.56 -7.33
CA ALA A 94 -0.67 -7.82 -6.91
C ALA A 94 0.38 -8.94 -6.80
N ALA A 95 1.27 -9.07 -7.79
CA ALA A 95 2.37 -10.04 -7.76
C ALA A 95 3.35 -9.76 -6.62
N LEU A 96 3.65 -8.48 -6.34
CA LEU A 96 4.47 -8.09 -5.20
C LEU A 96 3.82 -8.52 -3.87
N VAL A 97 2.51 -8.30 -3.69
CA VAL A 97 1.79 -8.76 -2.49
C VAL A 97 1.89 -10.28 -2.37
N GLN A 98 1.63 -11.01 -3.44
CA GLN A 98 1.68 -12.48 -3.42
C GLN A 98 3.09 -12.98 -3.04
N ALA A 99 4.13 -12.46 -3.68
CA ALA A 99 5.51 -12.84 -3.39
C ALA A 99 5.92 -12.47 -1.96
N LEU A 100 5.52 -11.29 -1.47
CA LEU A 100 5.78 -10.87 -0.11
C LEU A 100 5.12 -11.77 0.92
N ILE A 101 3.86 -12.17 0.72
CA ILE A 101 3.15 -13.07 1.65
C ILE A 101 3.84 -14.43 1.71
N VAL A 102 4.22 -15.01 0.56
CA VAL A 102 4.93 -16.29 0.52
C VAL A 102 6.30 -16.19 1.21
N TYR A 103 7.04 -15.11 0.93
CA TYR A 103 8.33 -14.86 1.57
C TYR A 103 8.22 -14.72 3.09
N LEU A 104 7.20 -13.97 3.57
CA LEU A 104 6.96 -13.80 5.00
C LEU A 104 6.54 -15.11 5.68
N GLN A 105 5.74 -15.94 5.01
CA GLN A 105 5.36 -17.26 5.51
C GLN A 105 6.59 -18.14 5.71
N GLU A 106 7.49 -18.22 4.72
CA GLU A 106 8.74 -18.99 4.81
C GLU A 106 9.64 -18.51 5.94
N ARG A 107 9.78 -17.19 6.10
CA ARG A 107 10.55 -16.57 7.19
C ARG A 107 9.98 -16.91 8.57
N ILE A 108 8.66 -17.00 8.71
CA ILE A 108 8.01 -17.42 9.96
C ILE A 108 8.34 -18.89 10.26
N ASP A 109 8.33 -19.76 9.25
CA ASP A 109 8.62 -21.19 9.40
C ASP A 109 10.11 -21.45 9.72
N GLU A 110 11.02 -20.61 9.24
CA GLU A 110 12.48 -20.72 9.48
C GLU A 110 12.94 -20.26 10.88
N GLY A 111 12.11 -19.53 11.63
CA GLY A 111 12.41 -19.12 13.00
C GLY A 111 12.21 -17.62 13.25
N PRO A 112 13.08 -16.97 14.06
CA PRO A 112 12.76 -15.67 14.62
C PRO A 112 12.58 -14.60 13.54
N THR A 113 11.41 -13.97 13.55
CA THR A 113 11.07 -12.82 12.70
C THR A 113 11.84 -11.57 13.16
N PRO A 114 12.06 -10.58 12.27
CA PRO A 114 12.66 -9.31 12.65
C PRO A 114 11.94 -8.63 13.83
N PRO A 115 12.64 -7.78 14.61
CA PRO A 115 12.03 -7.02 15.68
C PRO A 115 10.83 -6.21 15.19
N ILE A 116 9.74 -6.27 15.94
CA ILE A 116 8.54 -5.49 15.65
C ILE A 116 8.78 -4.06 16.12
N LEU A 117 8.67 -3.10 15.20
CA LEU A 117 8.78 -1.69 15.53
C LEU A 117 7.63 -1.23 16.42
N HIS A 118 7.90 -0.24 17.28
CA HIS A 118 6.88 0.38 18.10
C HIS A 118 5.70 0.88 17.22
N PRO A 119 4.42 0.67 17.62
CA PRO A 119 3.25 1.00 16.79
C PRO A 119 3.20 2.45 16.31
N ARG A 120 3.74 3.39 17.11
CA ARG A 120 3.88 4.79 16.72
C ARG A 120 4.83 4.98 15.53
N ILE A 121 5.92 4.23 15.45
CA ILE A 121 6.87 4.25 14.32
C ILE A 121 6.20 3.70 13.07
N VAL A 122 5.41 2.61 13.19
CA VAL A 122 4.66 2.05 12.06
C VAL A 122 3.65 3.07 11.52
N THR A 123 2.93 3.76 12.41
CA THR A 123 1.98 4.82 12.04
C THR A 123 2.67 6.01 11.37
N GLU A 124 3.84 6.41 11.88
CA GLU A 124 4.68 7.45 11.27
C GLU A 124 5.16 7.03 9.87
N ASN A 125 5.64 5.80 9.69
CA ASN A 125 6.06 5.27 8.39
C ASN A 125 4.89 5.25 7.40
N LYS A 126 3.67 4.90 7.83
CA LYS A 126 2.47 5.01 6.99
C LYS A 126 2.21 6.47 6.58
N TRP A 127 2.31 7.42 7.50
CA TRP A 127 2.13 8.84 7.19
C TRP A 127 3.17 9.34 6.18
N ARG A 128 4.44 9.00 6.37
CA ARG A 128 5.52 9.35 5.43
C ARG A 128 5.29 8.78 4.04
N ALA A 129 4.86 7.51 3.96
CA ALA A 129 4.49 6.89 2.69
C ALA A 129 3.30 7.61 2.02
N ALA A 130 2.28 8.01 2.79
CA ALA A 130 1.12 8.74 2.27
C ALA A 130 1.48 10.17 1.81
N ARG A 131 2.43 10.83 2.48
CA ARG A 131 2.80 12.23 2.20
C ARG A 131 3.87 12.36 1.10
N TYR A 132 4.89 11.51 1.14
CA TYR A 132 6.09 11.64 0.32
C TYR A 132 6.28 10.49 -0.68
N SER A 133 5.51 9.40 -0.57
CA SER A 133 5.63 8.25 -1.48
C SER A 133 7.10 7.78 -1.62
N MET A 134 7.60 7.52 -2.83
CA MET A 134 8.95 7.04 -3.11
C MET A 134 10.05 8.06 -2.78
N GLU A 135 9.71 9.34 -2.67
CA GLU A 135 10.63 10.40 -2.24
C GLU A 135 10.82 10.43 -0.70
N GLY A 136 10.03 9.64 0.03
CA GLY A 136 10.11 9.53 1.49
C GLY A 136 11.13 8.52 1.99
N SER A 137 11.30 8.51 3.32
CA SER A 137 12.14 7.54 4.04
C SER A 137 11.37 6.85 5.16
N THR A 138 11.65 5.56 5.37
CA THR A 138 11.12 4.77 6.48
C THR A 138 12.10 4.76 7.65
N ILE A 139 11.58 4.90 8.87
CA ILE A 139 12.29 4.59 10.10
C ILE A 139 12.42 3.07 10.19
N VAL A 140 13.65 2.57 10.35
CA VAL A 140 13.95 1.12 10.29
C VAL A 140 14.26 0.49 11.65
N ASP A 141 14.46 1.29 12.69
CA ASP A 141 14.70 0.82 14.05
C ASP A 141 14.28 1.84 15.12
N GLU A 142 14.35 1.43 16.39
CA GLU A 142 13.99 2.25 17.56
C GLU A 142 14.98 3.39 17.84
N THR A 143 16.15 3.43 17.19
CA THR A 143 17.10 4.55 17.29
C THR A 143 16.71 5.72 16.39
N GLY A 144 15.74 5.50 15.49
CA GLY A 144 15.30 6.48 14.50
C GLY A 144 16.11 6.47 13.22
N ALA A 145 16.92 5.42 12.97
CA ALA A 145 17.64 5.28 11.71
C ALA A 145 16.64 5.25 10.55
N GLN A 146 17.00 5.87 9.42
CA GLN A 146 16.11 6.02 8.27
C GLN A 146 16.75 5.42 7.02
N ARG A 147 15.89 4.86 6.16
CA ARG A 147 16.26 4.41 4.82
C ARG A 147 15.28 4.96 3.79
N PRO A 148 15.74 5.43 2.63
CA PRO A 148 14.84 5.80 1.53
C PRO A 148 13.89 4.65 1.17
N ILE A 149 12.63 5.00 0.89
CA ILE A 149 11.61 4.02 0.53
C ILE A 149 11.99 3.34 -0.79
N ALA A 150 12.48 4.09 -1.77
CA ALA A 150 12.94 3.55 -3.05
C ALA A 150 14.02 2.47 -2.87
N GLU A 151 15.07 2.75 -2.10
CA GLU A 151 16.13 1.76 -1.80
C GLU A 151 15.60 0.54 -1.07
N THR A 152 14.69 0.74 -0.11
CA THR A 152 14.04 -0.36 0.63
C THR A 152 13.23 -1.25 -0.32
N MET A 153 12.52 -0.65 -1.28
CA MET A 153 11.77 -1.38 -2.28
C MET A 153 12.68 -2.12 -3.26
N GLU A 154 13.78 -1.50 -3.73
CA GLU A 154 14.74 -2.18 -4.60
C GLU A 154 15.36 -3.40 -3.92
N GLN A 155 15.79 -3.27 -2.66
CA GLN A 155 16.29 -4.41 -1.88
C GLN A 155 15.22 -5.49 -1.72
N LEU A 156 13.98 -5.11 -1.43
CA LEU A 156 12.88 -6.07 -1.32
C LEU A 156 12.67 -6.85 -2.63
N LEU A 157 12.78 -6.20 -3.79
CA LEU A 157 12.68 -6.91 -5.08
C LEU A 157 13.83 -7.91 -5.29
N VAL A 158 15.02 -7.63 -4.78
CA VAL A 158 16.15 -8.58 -4.79
C VAL A 158 15.83 -9.78 -3.90
N ASP A 159 15.37 -9.54 -2.68
CA ASP A 159 15.04 -10.61 -1.71
C ASP A 159 13.90 -11.50 -2.22
N LEU A 160 12.91 -10.91 -2.92
CA LEU A 160 11.76 -11.62 -3.48
C LEU A 160 12.03 -12.29 -4.84
N ALA A 161 13.20 -12.08 -5.46
CA ALA A 161 13.49 -12.63 -6.78
C ALA A 161 13.30 -14.16 -6.88
N PRO A 162 13.75 -14.99 -5.92
CA PRO A 162 13.51 -16.43 -5.97
C PRO A 162 12.02 -16.80 -5.85
N VAL A 163 11.24 -16.00 -5.12
CA VAL A 163 9.80 -16.23 -4.93
C VAL A 163 9.03 -15.86 -6.19
N PHE A 164 9.38 -14.76 -6.85
CA PHE A 164 8.82 -14.39 -8.16
C PHE A 164 9.04 -15.47 -9.22
N GLU A 165 10.20 -16.12 -9.23
CA GLU A 165 10.49 -17.25 -10.13
C GLU A 165 9.57 -18.44 -9.86
N ARG A 166 9.49 -18.87 -8.60
CA ARG A 166 8.65 -20.00 -8.19
C ARG A 166 7.17 -19.78 -8.45
N LEU A 167 6.69 -18.54 -8.28
CA LEU A 167 5.29 -18.17 -8.53
C LEU A 167 4.99 -17.93 -10.01
N GLY A 168 5.99 -17.96 -10.90
CA GLY A 168 5.82 -17.65 -12.32
C GLY A 168 5.47 -16.18 -12.58
N SER A 169 5.75 -15.28 -11.62
CA SER A 169 5.39 -13.86 -11.69
C SER A 169 6.58 -12.93 -11.94
N ARG A 170 7.76 -13.47 -12.28
CA ARG A 170 8.96 -12.70 -12.67
C ARG A 170 8.70 -11.63 -13.74
N ALA A 171 7.77 -11.89 -14.67
CA ALA A 171 7.39 -10.95 -15.73
C ALA A 171 6.88 -9.60 -15.18
N GLN A 172 6.47 -9.53 -13.91
CA GLN A 172 6.00 -8.31 -13.26
C GLN A 172 7.12 -7.45 -12.66
N VAL A 173 8.32 -8.01 -12.45
CA VAL A 173 9.46 -7.30 -11.82
C VAL A 173 9.88 -6.04 -12.60
N PRO A 174 9.97 -6.04 -13.95
CA PRO A 174 10.30 -4.82 -14.69
C PRO A 174 9.31 -3.68 -14.45
N MET A 175 8.01 -3.98 -14.31
CA MET A 175 7.01 -2.96 -13.99
C MET A 175 7.21 -2.41 -12.58
N LEU A 176 7.49 -3.27 -11.58
CA LEU A 176 7.81 -2.81 -10.22
C LEU A 176 9.03 -1.90 -10.19
N GLN A 177 10.09 -2.26 -10.91
CA GLN A 177 11.30 -1.43 -11.03
C GLN A 177 11.00 -0.07 -11.68
N ARG A 178 10.15 -0.07 -12.72
CA ARG A 178 9.67 1.14 -13.37
C ARG A 178 8.91 2.04 -12.39
N MET A 179 7.96 1.48 -11.64
CA MET A 179 7.17 2.21 -10.64
C MET A 179 8.02 2.81 -9.51
N ILE A 180 9.20 2.25 -9.21
CA ILE A 180 10.13 2.79 -8.22
C ILE A 180 10.93 3.97 -8.79
N ARG A 181 11.31 3.92 -10.07
CA ARG A 181 12.28 4.84 -10.69
C ARG A 181 11.65 5.98 -11.46
N GLU A 182 10.46 5.75 -12.02
CA GLU A 182 9.74 6.73 -12.81
C GLU A 182 8.76 7.54 -11.97
N PRO A 183 8.36 8.74 -12.44
CA PRO A 183 7.37 9.55 -11.75
C PRO A 183 6.07 8.77 -11.49
N PRO A 184 5.65 8.62 -10.22
CA PRO A 184 4.43 7.90 -9.84
C PRO A 184 3.17 8.64 -10.28
N SER A 185 2.02 7.96 -10.25
CA SER A 185 0.76 8.52 -10.75
C SER A 185 0.41 9.86 -10.12
N TYR A 186 0.51 10.02 -8.79
CA TYR A 186 0.22 11.31 -8.14
C TYR A 186 1.06 12.47 -8.71
N ALA A 187 2.32 12.20 -9.09
CA ALA A 187 3.21 13.21 -9.63
C ALA A 187 2.85 13.56 -11.07
N ARG A 188 2.45 12.57 -11.88
CA ARG A 188 1.94 12.78 -13.24
C ARG A 188 0.63 13.60 -13.22
N GLN A 189 -0.29 13.23 -12.33
CA GLN A 189 -1.56 13.95 -12.14
C GLN A 189 -1.34 15.42 -11.75
N ARG A 190 -0.39 15.71 -10.86
CA ARG A 190 -0.03 17.09 -10.50
C ARG A 190 0.50 17.90 -11.68
N ARG A 191 1.36 17.31 -12.52
CA ARG A 191 1.88 18.00 -13.72
C ARG A 191 0.77 18.36 -14.70
N VAL A 192 -0.14 17.42 -14.97
CA VAL A 192 -1.31 17.67 -15.83
C VAL A 192 -2.18 18.79 -15.25
N PHE A 193 -2.42 18.77 -13.94
CA PHE A 193 -3.17 19.82 -13.27
C PHE A 193 -2.51 21.20 -13.38
N GLU A 194 -1.19 21.29 -13.21
CA GLU A 194 -0.42 22.53 -13.33
C GLU A 194 -0.42 23.08 -14.78
N GLN A 195 -0.41 22.21 -15.78
CA GLN A 195 -0.40 22.59 -17.19
C GLN A 195 -1.78 22.96 -17.74
N ALA A 196 -2.81 22.18 -17.40
CA ALA A 196 -4.17 22.31 -17.97
C ALA A 196 -5.17 23.03 -17.04
N GLY A 197 -4.81 23.25 -15.76
CA GLY A 197 -5.54 24.12 -14.84
C GLY A 197 -6.82 23.54 -14.22
N GLY A 198 -7.03 22.22 -14.25
CA GLY A 198 -8.23 21.60 -13.68
C GLY A 198 -8.17 20.08 -13.54
N THR A 199 -9.04 19.55 -12.68
CA THR A 199 -9.14 18.09 -12.45
C THR A 199 -9.78 17.33 -13.59
N GLU A 200 -10.53 17.99 -14.48
CA GLU A 200 -11.09 17.37 -15.69
C GLU A 200 -9.98 16.82 -16.58
N ALA A 201 -8.95 17.62 -16.86
CA ALA A 201 -7.77 17.18 -17.61
C ALA A 201 -7.01 16.03 -16.92
N VAL A 202 -6.99 16.01 -15.58
CA VAL A 202 -6.40 14.90 -14.81
C VAL A 202 -7.20 13.61 -15.02
N VAL A 203 -8.53 13.69 -15.01
CA VAL A 203 -9.41 12.54 -15.28
C VAL A 203 -9.21 12.04 -16.71
N ASP A 204 -9.15 12.94 -17.70
CA ASP A 204 -8.89 12.57 -19.10
C ASP A 204 -7.54 11.85 -19.25
N ALA A 205 -6.50 12.36 -18.59
CA ALA A 205 -5.19 11.71 -18.58
C ALA A 205 -5.23 10.31 -17.94
N LEU A 206 -5.95 10.15 -16.81
CA LEU A 206 -6.11 8.84 -16.16
C LEU A 206 -6.89 7.84 -17.01
N ILE A 207 -7.93 8.29 -17.73
CA ILE A 207 -8.66 7.46 -18.70
C ILE A 207 -7.72 6.99 -19.80
N PHE A 208 -6.92 7.91 -20.37
CA PHE A 208 -5.93 7.57 -21.38
C PHE A 208 -4.89 6.55 -20.86
N GLU A 209 -4.39 6.71 -19.64
CA GLU A 209 -3.47 5.74 -19.02
C GLU A 209 -4.11 4.34 -18.92
N GLY A 210 -5.37 4.29 -18.48
CA GLY A 210 -6.13 3.04 -18.35
C GLY A 210 -6.35 2.34 -19.69
N GLU A 211 -6.69 3.08 -20.74
CA GLU A 211 -6.94 2.53 -22.09
C GLU A 211 -5.65 2.13 -22.81
N SER A 212 -4.60 2.96 -22.71
CA SER A 212 -3.32 2.72 -23.40
C SER A 212 -2.43 1.71 -22.66
N GLY A 213 -2.67 1.49 -21.37
CA GLY A 213 -1.82 0.69 -20.49
C GLY A 213 -0.44 1.30 -20.26
N ARG A 214 -0.26 2.59 -20.55
CA ARG A 214 1.00 3.31 -20.42
C ARG A 214 0.79 4.56 -19.58
N PRO A 215 1.76 4.96 -18.73
CA PRO A 215 1.76 6.29 -18.13
C PRO A 215 1.61 7.36 -19.22
N GLY A 216 0.78 8.36 -18.97
CA GLY A 216 0.55 9.45 -19.90
C GLY A 216 1.82 10.25 -20.05
N GLU A 217 2.19 10.57 -21.28
CA GLU A 217 3.14 11.65 -21.54
C GLU A 217 2.35 12.95 -21.36
N ALA A 218 2.68 13.69 -20.31
CA ALA A 218 2.20 15.06 -20.13
C ALA A 218 3.07 16.02 -20.95
#